data_AF-A0A1V6FFI4-F1
#
_entry.id   AF-A0A1V6FFI4-F1
#
_cell.length_a   1.000
_cell.length_b   1.000
_cell.length_c   1.000
_cell.angle_alpha   90.00
_cell.angle_beta   90.00
_cell.angle_gamma   90.00
#
_symmetry.space_group_name_H-M   'P 1'
#
loop_
_entity.id
_entity.type
_entity.pdbx_description
1 polymer ?
#
loop_
_entity_poly.entity_id
_entity_poly.type
_entity_poly.pdbx_seq_one_letter_code
_entity_poly.pdbx_strand_id
1 'polypeptide(L)' 'MINSKPIIKKCAIGPFPRPMPEGMFDQMPSVTVTLSNGETLKLFEYYPDEISFVESEFIGLTIEEAENLLTQKDVKYIQS' A
#
# COMPACT_ATOMS: atom_id res chain seq x y z
N MET A 1 -27.52 3.62 13.00
CA MET A 1 -26.23 4.33 12.89
C MET A 1 -25.47 3.66 11.76
N ILE A 2 -25.25 4.33 10.63
CA ILE A 2 -24.50 3.73 9.53
C ILE A 2 -23.02 3.70 9.95
N ASN A 3 -22.57 2.54 10.41
CA ASN A 3 -21.16 2.31 10.75
C ASN A 3 -20.38 2.12 9.44
N SER A 4 -20.36 3.15 8.60
CA SER A 4 -19.61 3.13 7.35
C SER A 4 -18.13 3.11 7.72
N LYS A 5 -17.46 1.98 7.44
CA LYS A 5 -16.02 1.87 7.62
C LYS A 5 -15.34 3.00 6.84
N PRO A 6 -14.35 3.67 7.41
CA PRO A 6 -13.65 4.75 6.73
C PRO A 6 -13.00 4.21 5.45
N ILE A 7 -13.34 4.82 4.32
CA ILE A 7 -12.72 4.50 3.02
C ILE A 7 -11.53 5.43 2.77
N ILE A 8 -10.57 4.95 2.01
CA ILE A 8 -9.37 5.66 1.60
C ILE A 8 -9.76 6.75 0.58
N LYS A 9 -9.40 8.00 0.90
CA LYS A 9 -9.59 9.18 0.04
C LYS A 9 -8.32 9.60 -0.66
N LYS A 10 -7.18 9.29 -0.08
CA LYS A 10 -5.87 9.61 -0.62
C LYS A 10 -4.92 8.47 -0.30
N CYS A 11 -4.06 8.15 -1.24
CA CYS A 11 -2.94 7.25 -1.05
C CYS A 11 -1.66 8.02 -1.37
N ALA A 12 -0.55 7.63 -0.75
CA ALA A 12 0.78 8.14 -1.00
C ALA A 12 1.76 6.97 -0.83
N ILE A 13 2.54 6.70 -1.86
CA ILE A 13 3.56 5.66 -1.85
C ILE A 13 4.90 6.30 -1.48
N GLY A 14 5.58 5.71 -0.51
CA GLY A 14 6.88 6.15 -0.03
C GLY A 14 7.99 6.04 -1.08
N PRO A 15 9.18 6.59 -0.78
CA PRO A 15 10.32 6.53 -1.69
C PRO A 15 10.73 5.08 -1.97
N PHE A 16 11.14 4.84 -3.21
CA PHE A 16 11.68 3.55 -3.63
C PHE A 16 13.16 3.45 -3.25
N PRO A 17 13.63 2.27 -2.80
CA PRO A 17 15.04 2.04 -2.55
C PRO A 17 15.84 2.20 -3.84
N ARG A 18 17.10 2.62 -3.69
CA ARG A 18 18.03 2.75 -4.81
C ARG A 18 18.42 1.37 -5.37
N PRO A 19 18.90 1.28 -6.62
CA PRO A 19 19.46 0.03 -7.12
C PRO A 19 20.63 -0.45 -6.26
N MET A 20 20.80 -1.77 -6.18
CA MET A 20 21.94 -2.37 -5.48
C MET A 20 23.26 -1.98 -6.15
N PRO A 21 24.36 -1.78 -5.38
CA PRO A 21 24.48 -2.02 -3.94
C PRO A 21 24.09 -0.84 -3.04
N GLU A 22 23.83 0.35 -3.62
CA GLU A 22 23.61 1.58 -2.85
C GLU A 22 22.30 1.56 -2.03
N GLY A 23 21.29 0.84 -2.51
CA GLY A 23 19.99 0.69 -1.84
C GLY A 23 19.85 -0.44 -0.84
N MET A 24 20.92 -1.18 -0.51
CA MET A 24 20.83 -2.34 0.41
C MET A 24 20.30 -1.99 1.81
N PHE A 25 20.49 -0.76 2.26
CA PHE A 25 20.01 -0.27 3.57
C PHE A 25 18.94 0.81 3.43
N ASP A 26 18.47 1.08 2.20
CA ASP A 26 17.39 2.03 1.98
C ASP A 26 16.06 1.42 2.47
N GLN A 27 15.16 2.30 2.92
CA GLN A 27 13.85 1.88 3.41
C GLN A 27 12.98 1.35 2.26
N MET A 28 12.20 0.32 2.55
CA MET A 28 11.22 -0.19 1.59
C MET A 28 10.10 0.82 1.39
N PRO A 29 9.50 0.86 0.18
CA PRO A 29 8.37 1.73 -0.07
C PRO A 29 7.22 1.30 0.83
N SER A 30 6.62 2.27 1.49
CA SER A 30 5.47 2.09 2.36
C SER A 30 4.25 2.78 1.78
N VAL A 31 3.09 2.15 1.90
CA VAL A 31 1.82 2.72 1.48
C VAL A 31 1.24 3.47 2.66
N THR A 32 1.05 4.78 2.50
CA THR A 32 0.37 5.63 3.48
C THR A 32 -0.96 6.08 2.89
N VAL A 33 -2.04 5.95 3.66
CA VAL A 33 -3.37 6.33 3.20
C VAL A 33 -4.03 7.31 4.15
N THR A 34 -4.78 8.23 3.58
CA THR A 34 -5.69 9.12 4.31
C THR A 34 -7.10 8.63 4.10
N LEU A 35 -7.73 8.29 5.20
CA LEU A 35 -9.11 7.85 5.30
C LEU A 35 -10.09 9.04 5.24
N SER A 36 -11.35 8.74 4.93
CA SER A 36 -12.43 9.73 4.82
C SER A 36 -12.76 10.45 6.14
N ASN A 37 -12.38 9.85 7.26
CA ASN A 37 -12.51 10.46 8.59
C ASN A 37 -11.38 11.49 8.89
N GLY A 38 -10.42 11.67 7.97
CA GLY A 38 -9.26 12.55 8.15
C GLY A 38 -8.06 11.87 8.79
N GLU A 39 -8.17 10.61 9.17
CA GLU A 39 -7.08 9.84 9.75
C GLU A 39 -6.08 9.44 8.66
N THR A 40 -4.78 9.62 8.92
CA THR A 40 -3.72 9.18 8.01
C THR A 40 -2.87 8.15 8.73
N LEU A 41 -2.69 6.99 8.09
CA LEU A 41 -1.95 5.88 8.64
C LEU A 41 -1.14 5.16 7.56
N LYS A 42 -0.04 4.54 8.00
CA LYS A 42 0.74 3.61 7.19
C LYS A 42 0.01 2.28 7.15
N LEU A 43 -0.34 1.84 5.94
CA LEU A 43 -1.00 0.55 5.69
C LEU A 43 0.01 -0.60 5.82
N PHE A 44 1.00 -0.63 4.93
CA PHE A 44 1.99 -1.70 4.86
C PHE A 44 3.24 -1.27 4.09
N GLU A 45 4.30 -2.06 4.21
CA GLU A 45 5.49 -2.02 3.35
C GLU A 45 5.42 -3.14 2.33
N TYR A 46 5.97 -2.91 1.15
CA TYR A 46 6.01 -3.91 0.10
C TYR A 46 7.34 -3.88 -0.65
N TYR A 47 7.66 -4.97 -1.33
CA TYR A 47 8.84 -5.07 -2.16
C TYR A 47 8.50 -4.61 -3.59
N PRO A 48 9.05 -3.48 -4.07
CA PRO A 48 8.69 -2.93 -5.38
C PRO A 48 9.21 -3.75 -6.55
N ASP A 49 10.17 -4.64 -6.30
CA ASP A 49 10.71 -5.59 -7.29
C ASP A 49 9.72 -6.76 -7.53
N GLU A 50 8.96 -7.15 -6.51
CA GLU A 50 8.01 -8.26 -6.56
C GLU A 50 6.61 -7.79 -6.98
N ILE A 51 6.12 -6.73 -6.35
CA ILE A 51 4.77 -6.22 -6.54
C ILE A 51 4.77 -4.70 -6.63
N SER A 52 3.92 -4.17 -7.50
CA SER A 52 3.75 -2.73 -7.71
C SER A 52 2.31 -2.31 -7.45
N PHE A 53 2.14 -1.13 -6.87
CA PHE A 53 0.85 -0.54 -6.58
C PHE A 53 0.73 0.85 -7.19
N VAL A 54 -0.51 1.24 -7.47
CA VAL A 54 -0.85 2.60 -7.90
C VAL A 54 -1.81 3.21 -6.89
N GLU A 55 -1.65 4.50 -6.59
CA GLU A 55 -2.48 5.21 -5.61
C GLU A 55 -3.98 5.08 -5.92
N SER A 56 -4.34 5.06 -7.20
CA SER A 56 -5.73 4.92 -7.68
C SER A 56 -6.37 3.56 -7.34
N GLU A 57 -5.58 2.50 -7.16
CA GLU A 57 -6.10 1.18 -6.76
C GLU A 57 -6.65 1.20 -5.33
N PHE A 58 -6.17 2.12 -4.49
CA PHE A 58 -6.58 2.23 -3.10
C PHE A 58 -7.76 3.18 -2.88
N ILE A 59 -7.98 4.14 -3.78
CA ILE A 59 -9.02 5.16 -3.59
C ILE A 59 -10.40 4.49 -3.60
N GLY A 60 -11.17 4.71 -2.53
CA GLY A 60 -12.50 4.12 -2.35
C GLY A 60 -12.50 2.77 -1.64
N LEU A 61 -11.34 2.14 -1.43
CA LEU A 61 -11.22 0.91 -0.65
C LEU A 61 -11.19 1.20 0.85
N THR A 62 -11.57 0.21 1.65
CA THR A 62 -11.30 0.17 3.09
C THR A 62 -9.88 -0.34 3.35
N ILE A 63 -9.39 -0.19 4.60
CA ILE A 63 -8.10 -0.75 5.03
C ILE A 63 -8.03 -2.25 4.74
N GLU A 64 -9.06 -2.99 5.15
CA GLU A 64 -9.14 -4.45 4.95
C GLU A 64 -9.09 -4.83 3.46
N GLU A 65 -9.76 -4.06 2.60
CA GLU A 65 -9.69 -4.29 1.15
C GLU A 65 -8.31 -3.99 0.57
N ALA A 66 -7.64 -2.95 1.04
CA ALA A 66 -6.28 -2.62 0.64
C ALA A 66 -5.27 -3.71 1.07
N GLU A 67 -5.40 -4.24 2.28
CA GLU A 67 -4.59 -5.37 2.77
C GLU A 67 -4.86 -6.66 1.99
N ASN A 68 -6.13 -6.90 1.62
CA ASN A 68 -6.48 -8.03 0.77
C ASN A 68 -5.88 -7.88 -0.63
N LEU A 69 -5.86 -6.66 -1.18
CA LEU A 69 -5.23 -6.36 -2.47
C LEU A 69 -3.73 -6.64 -2.44
N LEU A 70 -3.03 -6.28 -1.36
CA LEU A 70 -1.64 -6.69 -1.12
C LEU A 70 -1.51 -8.21 -1.16
N THR A 71 -2.30 -8.91 -0.34
CA THR A 71 -2.26 -10.37 -0.22
C THR A 71 -2.48 -11.05 -1.58
N GLN A 72 -3.42 -10.56 -2.38
CA GLN A 72 -3.69 -11.09 -3.72
C GLN A 72 -2.52 -10.90 -4.67
N LYS A 73 -1.86 -9.73 -4.66
CA LYS A 73 -0.67 -9.50 -5.51
C LYS A 73 0.51 -10.36 -5.08
N ASP A 74 0.71 -10.48 -3.77
CA ASP A 74 1.78 -11.28 -3.17
C ASP A 74 1.64 -12.77 -3.54
N VAL A 75 0.44 -13.34 -3.31
CA VAL A 75 0.12 -14.72 -3.72
C VAL A 75 0.27 -14.92 -5.22
N LYS A 76 -0.17 -13.95 -6.04
CA LYS A 76 -0.04 -14.02 -7.50
C LYS A 76 1.42 -14.03 -7.94
N TYR A 77 2.29 -13.27 -7.28
CA TYR A 77 3.72 -13.26 -7.56
C TYR A 77 4.35 -14.62 -7.22
N ILE A 78 4.05 -15.19 -6.04
CA ILE A 78 4.57 -16.50 -5.60
C ILE A 78 4.11 -17.65 -6.50
N GLN A 79 2.90 -17.56 -7.07
CA GLN A 79 2.34 -18.58 -7.96
C GLN A 79 2.75 -18.44 -9.44
N SER A 80 3.49 -17.40 -9.82
CA SER A 80 3.90 -17.13 -11.21
C SER A 80 5.24 -17.76 -11.60
#